data_AF-A0A1H3SML5-F1
#
_entry.id   AF-A0A1H3SML5-F1
#
_cell.length_a   1.000
_cell.length_b   1.000
_cell.length_c   1.000
_cell.angle_alpha   90.00
_cell.angle_beta   90.00
_cell.angle_gamma   90.00
#
_symmetry.space_group_name_H-M   'P 1'
#
loop_
_entity.id
_entity.type
_entity.pdbx_description
1 polymer ?
#
loop_
_entity_poly.entity_id
_entity_poly.type
_entity_poly.pdbx_seq_one_letter_code
_entity_poly.pdbx_strand_id
1 'polypeptide(L)'
;MPPRSKVASLPKSVKNWLDKALAENNFSDYEALANELSTQGFSISKSALHRYGQDFESKLSALKMASEQARAVVAAAPDEEGAVNEALMRLVQEHLFKLLMSNGDQMDLPKVAKAVAELGKASVVQKKWQAEFRDKAEAAASRIEKIAKKGGLNQATVDEIRREILGMAG
;
A
#
# COMPACT_ATOMS: atom_id res chain seq x y z
N MET A 1 -25.09 -26.28 -8.90
CA MET A 1 -24.14 -25.16 -8.71
C MET A 1 -24.93 -23.86 -8.91
N PRO A 2 -24.89 -22.89 -7.99
CA PRO A 2 -25.60 -21.63 -8.18
C PRO A 2 -25.05 -20.90 -9.42
N PRO A 3 -25.89 -20.15 -10.16
CA PRO A 3 -25.46 -19.45 -11.36
C PRO A 3 -24.35 -18.44 -11.03
N ARG A 4 -23.30 -18.41 -11.85
CA ARG A 4 -22.19 -17.44 -11.70
C ARG A 4 -22.75 -16.02 -11.78
N SER A 5 -22.22 -15.13 -10.94
CA SER A 5 -22.61 -13.71 -10.95
C SER A 5 -22.42 -13.14 -12.36
N LYS A 6 -23.47 -12.52 -12.91
CA LYS A 6 -23.40 -11.84 -14.22
C LYS A 6 -22.34 -10.74 -14.27
N VAL A 7 -22.04 -10.13 -13.12
CA VAL A 7 -20.96 -9.14 -12.97
C VAL A 7 -19.59 -9.82 -13.10
N ALA A 8 -19.44 -11.06 -12.63
CA ALA A 8 -18.18 -11.80 -12.73
C ALA A 8 -17.86 -12.27 -14.17
N SER A 9 -18.88 -12.32 -15.04
CA SER A 9 -18.70 -12.63 -16.47
C SER A 9 -18.42 -11.39 -17.33
N LEU A 10 -18.40 -10.18 -16.76
CA LEU A 10 -18.05 -8.98 -17.51
C LEU A 10 -16.59 -9.02 -17.99
N PRO A 11 -16.30 -8.52 -19.21
CA PRO A 11 -14.93 -8.26 -19.63
C PRO A 11 -14.21 -7.35 -18.63
N LYS A 12 -12.90 -7.55 -18.46
CA LYS A 12 -12.09 -6.83 -17.46
C LYS A 12 -12.20 -5.31 -17.59
N SER A 13 -12.21 -4.77 -18.82
CA SER A 13 -12.36 -3.34 -19.09
C SER A 13 -13.71 -2.79 -18.58
N VAL A 14 -14.80 -3.50 -18.86
CA VAL A 14 -16.16 -3.10 -18.45
C VAL A 14 -16.34 -3.22 -16.94
N LYS A 15 -15.79 -4.29 -16.34
CA LYS A 15 -15.78 -4.45 -14.88
C LYS A 15 -15.02 -3.33 -14.19
N ASN A 16 -13.83 -2.97 -14.67
CA ASN A 16 -13.05 -1.88 -14.10
C ASN A 16 -13.79 -0.54 -14.18
N TRP A 17 -14.49 -0.28 -15.30
CA TRP A 17 -15.35 0.89 -15.44
C TRP A 17 -16.49 0.87 -14.41
N LEU A 18 -17.18 -0.27 -14.25
CA LEU A 18 -18.26 -0.43 -13.29
C LEU A 18 -17.77 -0.19 -11.84
N ASP A 19 -16.63 -0.76 -11.48
CA ASP A 19 -16.02 -0.59 -10.16
C ASP A 19 -15.70 0.88 -9.88
N LYS A 20 -15.17 1.59 -10.87
CA LYS A 20 -14.88 3.03 -10.78
C LYS A 20 -16.18 3.84 -10.63
N ALA A 21 -17.19 3.57 -11.47
CA ALA A 21 -18.46 4.28 -11.43
C ALA A 21 -19.20 4.09 -10.10
N LEU A 22 -19.18 2.86 -9.55
CA LEU A 22 -19.72 2.57 -8.21
C LEU A 22 -19.00 3.33 -7.11
N ALA A 23 -17.67 3.45 -7.19
CA ALA A 23 -16.91 4.20 -6.20
C ALA A 23 -17.16 5.71 -6.31
N GLU A 24 -17.23 6.25 -7.54
CA GLU A 24 -17.46 7.68 -7.81
C GLU A 24 -18.86 8.15 -7.40
N ASN A 25 -19.86 7.29 -7.52
CA ASN A 25 -21.23 7.60 -7.14
C ASN A 25 -21.58 7.20 -5.69
N ASN A 26 -20.60 6.83 -4.87
CA ASN A 26 -20.81 6.35 -3.50
C ASN A 26 -21.81 5.18 -3.41
N PHE A 27 -21.68 4.20 -4.30
CA PHE A 27 -22.47 2.97 -4.30
C PHE A 27 -23.98 3.21 -4.39
N SER A 28 -24.35 4.19 -5.22
CA SER A 28 -25.74 4.59 -5.46
C SER A 28 -26.13 4.38 -6.92
N ASP A 29 -27.33 4.82 -7.32
CA ASP A 29 -27.80 4.88 -8.71
C ASP A 29 -27.61 3.59 -9.56
N TYR A 30 -27.86 2.44 -8.93
CA TYR A 30 -27.77 1.13 -9.58
C TYR A 30 -28.65 0.96 -10.83
N GLU A 31 -29.72 1.74 -10.97
CA GLU A 31 -30.58 1.74 -12.16
C GLU A 31 -29.89 2.40 -13.35
N ALA A 32 -29.23 3.54 -13.14
CA ALA A 32 -28.47 4.22 -14.19
C ALA A 32 -27.31 3.35 -14.67
N LEU A 33 -26.58 2.71 -13.75
CA LEU A 33 -25.49 1.78 -14.08
C LEU A 33 -25.98 0.55 -14.85
N ALA A 34 -27.16 0.00 -14.50
CA ALA A 34 -27.75 -1.11 -15.22
C ALA A 34 -28.14 -0.72 -16.65
N ASN A 35 -28.70 0.47 -16.85
CA ASN A 35 -29.04 0.99 -18.18
C ASN A 35 -27.79 1.20 -19.04
N GLU A 36 -26.74 1.77 -18.46
CA GLU A 36 -25.46 2.02 -19.16
C GLU A 36 -24.80 0.70 -19.59
N LEU A 37 -24.77 -0.30 -18.70
CA LEU A 37 -24.31 -1.65 -19.05
C LEU A 37 -25.15 -2.28 -20.16
N SER A 38 -26.47 -2.06 -20.16
CA SER A 38 -27.35 -2.54 -21.21
C SER A 38 -27.06 -1.89 -22.56
N THR A 39 -26.76 -0.59 -22.60
CA THR A 39 -26.33 0.12 -23.83
C THR A 39 -25.04 -0.48 -24.40
N GLN A 40 -24.15 -0.95 -23.53
CA GLN A 40 -22.90 -1.63 -23.90
C GLN A 40 -23.11 -3.12 -24.24
N GLY A 41 -24.35 -3.64 -24.21
CA GLY A 41 -24.69 -5.02 -24.56
C GLY A 41 -24.68 -6.01 -23.38
N PHE A 42 -24.56 -5.53 -22.14
CA PHE A 42 -24.52 -6.36 -20.93
C PHE A 42 -25.81 -6.24 -20.11
N SER A 43 -26.66 -7.26 -20.16
CA SER A 43 -27.91 -7.29 -19.37
C SER A 43 -27.67 -7.73 -17.92
N ILE A 44 -27.46 -6.74 -17.03
CA ILE A 44 -27.29 -6.93 -15.58
C ILE A 44 -28.39 -6.16 -14.85
N SER A 45 -29.09 -6.84 -13.93
CA SER A 45 -30.17 -6.21 -13.16
C SER A 45 -29.64 -5.32 -12.04
N LYS A 46 -30.44 -4.31 -11.66
CA LYS A 46 -30.21 -3.46 -10.48
C LYS A 46 -29.84 -4.28 -9.24
N SER A 47 -30.58 -5.34 -8.92
CA SER A 47 -30.33 -6.17 -7.74
C SER A 47 -29.00 -6.92 -7.80
N ALA A 48 -28.55 -7.32 -9.01
CA ALA A 48 -27.24 -7.95 -9.19
C ALA A 48 -26.11 -6.94 -8.97
N LEU A 49 -26.27 -5.71 -9.46
CA LEU A 49 -25.32 -4.62 -9.20
C LEU A 49 -25.31 -4.23 -7.73
N HIS A 50 -26.46 -4.15 -7.06
CA HIS A 50 -26.54 -3.81 -5.65
C HIS A 50 -25.80 -4.82 -4.77
N ARG A 51 -26.02 -6.12 -4.98
CA ARG A 51 -25.31 -7.16 -4.24
C ARG A 51 -23.80 -7.11 -4.47
N TYR A 52 -23.39 -6.84 -5.71
CA TYR A 52 -21.99 -6.65 -6.04
C TYR A 52 -21.40 -5.39 -5.37
N GLY A 53 -22.12 -4.28 -5.47
CA GLY A 53 -21.76 -2.99 -4.90
C GLY A 53 -21.59 -3.06 -3.39
N GLN A 54 -22.50 -3.70 -2.66
CA GLN A 54 -22.38 -3.88 -1.21
C GLN A 54 -21.14 -4.69 -0.80
N ASP A 55 -20.85 -5.81 -1.48
CA ASP A 55 -19.65 -6.60 -1.21
C ASP A 55 -18.38 -5.80 -1.53
N PHE A 56 -18.39 -5.05 -2.63
CA PHE A 56 -17.27 -4.21 -3.02
C PHE A 56 -17.06 -3.02 -2.06
N GLU A 57 -18.13 -2.35 -1.64
CA GLU A 57 -18.12 -1.25 -0.68
C GLU A 57 -17.56 -1.70 0.67
N SER A 58 -18.02 -2.85 1.17
CA SER A 58 -17.54 -3.42 2.43
C SER A 58 -16.01 -3.64 2.40
N LYS A 59 -15.50 -4.22 1.31
CA LYS A 59 -14.07 -4.44 1.11
C LYS A 59 -13.29 -3.13 0.99
N LEU A 60 -13.81 -2.16 0.24
CA LEU A 60 -13.17 -0.86 0.07
C LEU A 60 -13.14 -0.08 1.39
N SER A 61 -14.22 -0.13 2.17
CA SER A 61 -14.32 0.49 3.49
C SER A 61 -13.31 -0.13 4.46
N ALA A 62 -13.22 -1.46 4.52
CA ALA A 62 -12.22 -2.15 5.34
C ALA A 62 -10.78 -1.73 4.97
N LEU A 63 -10.48 -1.62 3.67
CA LEU A 63 -9.17 -1.17 3.20
C LEU A 63 -8.89 0.30 3.55
N LYS A 64 -9.88 1.18 3.43
CA LYS A 64 -9.77 2.60 3.82
C LYS A 64 -9.48 2.72 5.32
N MET A 65 -10.24 2.03 6.16
CA MET A 65 -10.01 2.03 7.61
C MET A 65 -8.60 1.50 7.96
N ALA A 66 -8.17 0.39 7.35
CA ALA A 66 -6.83 -0.14 7.57
C ALA A 66 -5.73 0.86 7.16
N SER A 67 -5.93 1.56 6.04
CA SER A 67 -5.00 2.59 5.54
C SER A 67 -4.97 3.83 6.43
N GLU A 68 -6.12 4.24 6.97
CA GLU A 68 -6.23 5.34 7.93
C GLU A 68 -5.57 4.99 9.26
N GLN A 69 -5.79 3.78 9.76
CA GLN A 69 -5.11 3.26 10.95
C GLN A 69 -3.59 3.24 10.75
N ALA A 70 -3.13 2.72 9.61
CA ALA A 70 -1.71 2.74 9.27
C ALA A 70 -1.14 4.18 9.29
N ARG A 71 -1.82 5.13 8.65
CA ARG A 71 -1.45 6.55 8.65
C ARG A 71 -1.46 7.16 10.05
N ALA A 72 -2.42 6.80 10.90
CA ALA A 72 -2.46 7.27 12.29
C ALA A 72 -1.25 6.78 13.08
N VAL A 73 -0.80 5.53 12.85
CA VAL A 73 0.41 5.04 13.50
C VAL A 73 1.67 5.73 12.96
N VAL A 74 1.73 6.02 11.65
CA VAL A 74 2.82 6.85 11.07
C VAL A 74 2.87 8.23 11.70
N ALA A 75 1.73 8.90 11.78
CA ALA A 75 1.64 10.26 12.32
C ALA A 75 2.02 10.33 13.80
N ALA A 76 1.81 9.24 14.54
CA ALA A 76 2.24 9.12 15.94
C ALA A 76 3.76 8.89 16.10
N ALA A 77 4.47 8.51 15.03
CA ALA A 77 5.92 8.27 15.04
C ALA A 77 6.58 8.79 13.73
N PRO A 78 6.60 10.12 13.50
CA PRO A 78 7.00 10.71 12.23
C PRO A 78 8.51 10.61 11.91
N ASP A 79 9.37 10.46 12.91
CA ASP A 79 10.83 10.47 12.75
C ASP A 79 11.46 9.10 12.47
N GLU A 80 10.64 8.07 12.21
CA GLU A 80 11.12 6.75 11.84
C GLU A 80 10.30 6.18 10.67
N GLU A 81 10.76 6.37 9.43
CA GLU A 81 10.23 5.64 8.25
C GLU A 81 10.16 4.12 8.51
N GLY A 82 11.07 3.60 9.33
CA GLY A 82 11.06 2.23 9.82
C GLY A 82 9.88 1.89 10.74
N ALA A 83 9.40 2.84 11.55
CA ALA A 83 8.32 2.64 12.51
C ALA A 83 6.96 2.46 11.84
N VAL A 84 6.73 3.08 10.67
CA VAL A 84 5.54 2.87 9.84
C VAL A 84 5.42 1.41 9.40
N ASN A 85 6.50 0.88 8.85
CA ASN A 85 6.54 -0.47 8.33
C ASN A 85 6.44 -1.50 9.48
N GLU A 86 7.05 -1.18 10.62
CA GLU A 86 6.95 -1.97 11.85
C GLU A 86 5.53 -1.94 12.45
N ALA A 87 4.86 -0.80 12.42
CA ALA A 87 3.48 -0.65 12.86
C ALA A 87 2.49 -1.42 11.98
N LEU A 88 2.66 -1.34 10.66
CA LEU A 88 1.92 -2.15 9.70
C LEU A 88 2.11 -3.64 9.97
N MET A 89 3.35 -4.07 10.22
CA MET A 89 3.64 -5.46 10.59
C MET A 89 2.96 -5.87 11.89
N ARG A 90 2.93 -5.01 12.92
CA ARG A 90 2.20 -5.25 14.18
C ARG A 90 0.69 -5.38 13.96
N LEU A 91 0.10 -4.51 13.14
CA LEU A 91 -1.33 -4.55 12.79
C LEU A 91 -1.70 -5.85 12.04
N VAL A 92 -0.86 -6.25 11.08
CA VAL A 92 -1.03 -7.52 10.36
C VAL A 92 -0.96 -8.68 11.36
N GLN A 93 0.08 -8.73 12.21
CA GLN A 93 0.22 -9.76 13.24
C GLN A 93 -0.99 -9.82 14.18
N GLU A 94 -1.52 -8.68 14.62
CA GLU A 94 -2.72 -8.60 15.45
C GLU A 94 -3.95 -9.17 14.75
N HIS A 95 -4.16 -8.84 13.47
CA HIS A 95 -5.26 -9.41 12.68
C HIS A 95 -5.10 -10.91 12.50
N LEU A 96 -3.88 -11.41 12.29
CA LEU A 96 -3.62 -12.85 12.20
C LEU A 96 -3.92 -13.58 13.51
N PHE A 97 -3.58 -12.95 14.63
CA PHE A 97 -3.90 -13.48 15.95
C PHE A 97 -5.42 -13.52 16.18
N LYS A 98 -6.14 -12.44 15.86
CA LYS A 98 -7.61 -12.40 15.95
C LYS A 98 -8.25 -13.47 15.06
N LEU A 99 -7.71 -13.68 13.85
CA LEU A 99 -8.15 -14.72 12.91
C LEU A 99 -7.89 -16.13 13.44
N LEU A 100 -6.74 -16.37 14.08
CA LEU A 100 -6.44 -17.63 14.76
C LEU A 100 -7.39 -17.91 15.93
N MET A 101 -7.85 -16.86 16.64
CA MET A 101 -8.77 -16.99 17.77
C MET A 101 -10.25 -17.11 17.35
N SER A 102 -10.62 -16.61 16.17
CA SER A 102 -11.94 -16.81 15.60
C SER A 102 -11.99 -18.21 14.97
N ASN A 103 -12.49 -19.19 15.71
CA ASN A 103 -12.63 -20.62 15.34
C ASN A 103 -13.49 -20.93 14.09
N GLY A 104 -13.58 -20.05 13.09
CA GLY A 104 -14.51 -20.16 11.97
C GLY A 104 -14.00 -19.49 10.71
N ASP A 105 -13.00 -20.08 10.07
CA ASP A 105 -13.02 -20.39 8.63
C ASP A 105 -11.72 -21.10 8.23
N GLN A 106 -11.78 -21.89 7.16
CA GLN A 106 -10.62 -22.57 6.54
C GLN A 106 -9.66 -21.53 5.93
N MET A 107 -8.93 -20.81 6.78
CA MET A 107 -7.85 -19.95 6.32
C MET A 107 -6.58 -20.79 6.16
N ASP A 108 -5.95 -20.68 5.00
CA ASP A 108 -4.65 -21.31 4.71
C ASP A 108 -3.56 -20.55 5.48
N LEU A 109 -3.48 -20.81 6.79
CA LEU A 109 -2.50 -20.28 7.73
C LEU A 109 -1.06 -20.29 7.16
N PRO A 110 -0.62 -21.36 6.46
CA PRO A 110 0.66 -21.35 5.75
C PRO A 110 0.84 -20.21 4.74
N LYS A 111 -0.17 -19.91 3.90
CA LYS A 111 -0.09 -18.78 2.95
C LYS A 111 0.00 -17.44 3.65
N VAL A 112 -0.74 -17.30 4.74
CA VAL A 112 -0.78 -16.07 5.52
C VAL A 112 0.55 -15.83 6.23
N ALA A 113 1.11 -16.86 6.87
CA ALA A 113 2.44 -16.80 7.47
C ALA A 113 3.53 -16.51 6.42
N LYS A 114 3.42 -17.08 5.22
CA LYS A 114 4.33 -16.81 4.10
C LYS A 114 4.27 -15.34 3.66
N ALA A 115 3.08 -14.77 3.50
CA ALA A 115 2.92 -13.36 3.14
C ALA A 115 3.55 -12.43 4.19
N VAL A 116 3.39 -12.73 5.49
CA VAL A 116 4.04 -11.99 6.58
C VAL A 116 5.56 -12.14 6.53
N ALA A 117 6.07 -13.34 6.29
CA ALA A 117 7.50 -13.58 6.19
C ALA A 117 8.13 -12.85 4.98
N GLU A 118 7.43 -12.78 3.85
CA GLU A 118 7.86 -12.04 2.67
C GLU A 118 7.86 -10.53 2.91
N LEU A 119 6.83 -9.99 3.58
CA LEU A 119 6.80 -8.59 4.01
C LEU A 119 7.93 -8.26 4.99
N GLY A 120 8.17 -9.13 5.99
CA GLY A 120 9.28 -8.98 6.92
C GLY A 120 10.64 -8.97 6.22
N LYS A 121 10.84 -9.87 5.24
CA LYS A 121 12.07 -9.89 4.41
C LYS A 121 12.23 -8.61 3.59
N ALA A 122 11.17 -8.14 2.95
CA ALA A 122 11.20 -6.90 2.17
C ALA A 122 11.57 -5.69 3.05
N SER A 123 11.01 -5.61 4.26
CA SER A 123 11.35 -4.57 5.25
C SER A 123 12.82 -4.62 5.67
N VAL A 124 13.36 -5.81 5.94
CA VAL A 124 14.79 -5.98 6.28
C VAL A 124 15.70 -5.60 5.11
N VAL A 125 15.35 -5.97 3.89
CA VAL A 125 16.10 -5.59 2.68
C VAL A 125 16.08 -4.07 2.49
N GLN A 126 14.93 -3.43 2.68
CA GLN A 126 14.79 -1.97 2.63
C GLN A 126 15.69 -1.29 3.68
N LYS A 127 15.65 -1.74 4.95
CA LYS A 127 16.51 -1.20 6.02
C LYS A 127 18.00 -1.38 5.72
N LYS A 128 18.39 -2.55 5.19
CA LYS A 128 19.77 -2.79 4.75
C LYS A 128 20.18 -1.85 3.63
N TRP A 129 19.32 -1.64 2.64
CA TRP A 129 19.60 -0.75 1.53
C TRP A 129 19.72 0.72 1.98
N GLN A 130 18.85 1.17 2.88
CA GLN A 130 18.93 2.50 3.50
C GLN A 130 20.26 2.68 4.26
N ALA A 131 20.65 1.70 5.07
CA ALA A 131 21.94 1.72 5.78
C ALA A 131 23.13 1.75 4.81
N GLU A 132 23.14 0.87 3.81
CA GLU A 132 24.20 0.84 2.79
C GLU A 132 24.30 2.15 1.99
N PHE A 133 23.14 2.78 1.72
CA PHE A 133 23.10 4.04 1.00
C PHE A 133 23.66 5.19 1.86
N ARG A 134 23.32 5.23 3.15
CA ARG A 134 23.90 6.16 4.12
C ARG A 134 25.41 6.00 4.25
N ASP A 135 25.92 4.77 4.38
CA ASP A 135 27.36 4.49 4.44
C ASP A 135 28.07 4.98 3.16
N LYS A 136 27.46 4.75 1.99
CA LYS A 136 27.99 5.23 0.70
C LYS A 136 27.99 6.76 0.62
N ALA A 137 26.95 7.42 1.12
CA ALA A 137 26.85 8.88 1.16
C ALA A 137 27.91 9.48 2.11
N GLU A 138 28.10 8.91 3.31
CA GLU A 138 29.14 9.32 4.26
C GLU A 138 30.56 9.13 3.67
N ALA A 139 30.79 8.01 2.98
CA ALA A 139 32.05 7.76 2.29
C ALA A 139 32.28 8.73 1.12
N ALA A 140 31.23 9.09 0.37
CA ALA A 140 31.31 10.07 -0.71
C ALA A 140 31.59 11.48 -0.18
N ALA A 141 30.88 11.90 0.86
CA ALA A 141 31.10 13.17 1.55
C ALA A 141 32.54 13.29 2.06
N SER A 142 33.07 12.23 2.69
CA SER A 142 34.44 12.20 3.20
C SER A 142 35.49 12.26 2.10
N ARG A 143 35.24 11.67 0.92
CA ARG A 143 36.15 11.76 -0.24
C ARG A 143 36.14 13.16 -0.84
N ILE A 144 34.96 13.76 -1.01
CA ILE A 144 34.82 15.09 -1.57
C ILE A 144 35.44 16.14 -0.65
N GLU A 145 35.28 16.02 0.67
CA GLU A 145 35.96 16.89 1.64
C GLU A 145 37.49 16.87 1.46
N LYS A 146 38.09 15.69 1.28
CA LYS A 146 39.55 15.57 1.04
C LYS A 146 39.98 16.21 -0.28
N ILE A 147 39.18 16.07 -1.33
CA ILE A 147 39.46 16.67 -2.65
C ILE A 147 39.32 18.20 -2.58
N ALA A 148 38.26 18.69 -1.95
CA ALA A 148 37.96 20.10 -1.82
C ALA A 148 39.02 20.84 -0.98
N LYS A 149 39.47 20.24 0.14
CA LYS A 149 40.59 20.76 0.94
C LYS A 149 41.90 20.81 0.15
N LYS A 150 42.18 19.80 -0.68
CA LYS A 150 43.35 19.80 -1.59
C LYS A 150 43.24 20.85 -2.71
N GLY A 151 42.03 21.14 -3.16
CA GLY A 151 41.74 22.15 -4.19
C GLY A 151 41.68 23.59 -3.68
N GLY A 152 41.91 23.82 -2.39
CA GLY A 152 41.92 25.17 -1.80
C GLY A 152 40.52 25.77 -1.58
N LEU A 153 39.46 24.96 -1.60
CA LEU A 153 38.13 25.44 -1.23
C LEU A 153 38.08 25.83 0.25
N ASN A 154 37.33 26.89 0.55
CA ASN A 154 37.12 27.33 1.93
C ASN A 154 36.26 26.31 2.70
N GLN A 155 36.41 26.30 4.03
CA GLN A 155 35.74 25.31 4.88
C GLN A 155 34.20 25.40 4.81
N ALA A 156 33.64 26.60 4.62
CA ALA A 156 32.19 26.79 4.53
C ALA A 156 31.59 26.08 3.30
N THR A 157 32.24 26.18 2.14
CA THR A 157 31.83 25.49 0.91
C THR A 157 31.98 23.97 1.04
N VAL A 158 33.01 23.50 1.74
CA VAL A 158 33.21 22.08 2.03
C VAL A 158 32.08 21.52 2.91
N ASP A 159 31.69 22.27 3.95
CA ASP A 159 30.64 21.87 4.88
C ASP A 159 29.26 21.87 4.18
N GLU A 160 29.02 22.82 3.28
CA GLU A 160 27.80 22.87 2.46
C GLU A 160 27.68 21.66 1.53
N ILE A 161 28.73 21.34 0.77
CA ILE A 161 28.74 20.16 -0.12
C ILE A 161 28.53 18.87 0.68
N ARG A 162 29.14 18.76 1.86
CA ARG A 162 28.96 17.62 2.76
C ARG A 162 27.50 17.50 3.22
N ARG A 163 26.85 18.61 3.57
CA ARG A 163 25.45 18.63 3.98
C ARG A 163 24.52 18.20 2.85
N GLU A 164 24.75 18.68 1.63
CA GLU A 164 23.95 18.29 0.45
C GLU A 164 24.04 16.77 0.18
N ILE A 165 25.23 16.19 0.23
CA ILE A 165 25.43 14.74 0.00
C ILE A 165 24.76 13.90 1.08
N LEU A 166 24.87 14.32 2.35
CA LEU A 166 24.24 13.61 3.46
C LEU A 166 22.72 13.78 3.47
N GLY A 167 22.21 14.94 3.01
CA GLY A 167 20.79 15.20 2.85
C GLY A 167 20.11 14.33 1.78
N MET A 168 20.87 13.81 0.81
CA MET A 168 20.32 12.84 -0.16
C MET A 168 20.08 11.45 0.43
N ALA A 169 20.69 11.13 1.57
CA ALA A 169 20.62 9.81 2.23
C ALA A 169 19.85 9.80 3.56
N GLY A 170 19.23 10.93 3.90
CA GLY A 170 18.35 11.09 5.07
C GLY A 170 16.88 10.85 4.73
#